data_AF-A0A3M9NAS6-F1
#
_entry.id   AF-A0A3M9NAS6-F1
#
_cell.length_a   1.000
_cell.length_b   1.000
_cell.length_c   1.000
_cell.angle_alpha   90.00
_cell.angle_beta   90.00
_cell.angle_gamma   90.00
#
_symmetry.space_group_name_H-M   'P 1'
#
loop_
_entity.id
_entity.type
_entity.pdbx_description
1 polymer ?
#
loop_
_entity_poly.entity_id
_entity_poly.type
_entity_poly.pdbx_seq_one_letter_code
_entity_poly.pdbx_strand_id
1 'polypeptide(L)'
;MSTFLIEIPHSENTFECRQVIKLFVESGSHLLANAQWGCKSGVHKCWFISEFDNKEQALQIIPPFLRHEANIIELIKFTKEDIVAFANNGGES
;
A
#
# COMPACT_ATOMS: atom_id res chain seq x y z
N MET A 1 -5.12 1.45 16.68
CA MET A 1 -4.98 1.22 15.23
C MET A 1 -3.55 1.52 14.84
N SER A 2 -2.95 0.69 13.99
CA SER A 2 -1.62 0.91 13.42
C SER A 2 -1.76 1.52 12.03
N THR A 3 -0.78 2.34 11.63
CA THR A 3 -0.70 2.87 10.27
C THR A 3 -0.14 1.81 9.34
N PHE A 4 -0.80 1.54 8.22
CA PHE A 4 -0.33 0.62 7.19
C PHE A 4 -0.16 1.33 5.85
N LEU A 5 0.94 1.05 5.16
CA LEU A 5 1.10 1.26 3.73
C LEU A 5 0.64 0.00 3.02
N ILE A 6 -0.32 0.16 2.12
CA ILE A 6 -0.75 -0.91 1.24
C ILE A 6 -0.25 -0.61 -0.15
N GLU A 7 0.60 -1.49 -0.66
CA GLU A 7 1.13 -1.45 -2.01
C GLU A 7 0.48 -2.55 -2.84
N ILE A 8 -0.08 -2.19 -4.00
CA ILE A 8 -0.69 -3.15 -4.91
C ILE A 8 -0.01 -3.03 -6.28
N PRO A 9 0.92 -3.95 -6.59
CA PRO A 9 1.49 -4.02 -7.92
C PRO A 9 0.47 -4.56 -8.92
N HIS A 10 0.67 -4.19 -10.17
CA HIS A 10 -0.09 -4.68 -11.30
C HIS A 10 0.78 -4.70 -12.55
N SER A 11 0.29 -5.37 -13.58
CA SER A 11 1.02 -5.57 -14.82
C SER A 11 1.45 -4.27 -15.50
N GLU A 12 2.65 -4.29 -16.08
CA GLU A 12 3.19 -3.23 -16.94
C GLU A 12 2.49 -3.18 -18.31
N ASN A 13 1.78 -4.26 -18.69
CA ASN A 13 0.95 -4.25 -19.88
C ASN A 13 -0.13 -3.17 -19.76
N THR A 14 -0.14 -2.22 -20.71
CA THR A 14 -1.04 -1.05 -20.67
C THR A 14 -2.51 -1.43 -20.63
N PHE A 15 -2.90 -2.54 -21.28
CA PHE A 15 -4.28 -3.01 -21.22
C PHE A 15 -4.62 -3.50 -19.82
N GLU A 16 -3.80 -4.39 -19.25
CA GLU A 16 -4.02 -4.97 -17.92
C GLU A 16 -3.95 -3.91 -16.81
N CYS A 17 -3.00 -2.97 -16.89
CA CYS A 17 -2.91 -1.82 -15.98
C CYS A 17 -4.22 -1.02 -15.96
N ARG A 18 -4.80 -0.71 -17.13
CA ARG A 18 -6.09 -0.01 -17.20
C ARG A 18 -7.25 -0.86 -16.68
N GLN A 19 -7.22 -2.18 -16.89
CA GLN A 19 -8.25 -3.07 -16.33
C GLN A 19 -8.22 -3.05 -14.80
N VAL A 20 -7.04 -3.05 -14.18
CA VAL A 20 -6.94 -2.93 -12.72
C VAL A 20 -7.56 -1.62 -12.24
N ILE A 21 -7.19 -0.48 -12.84
CA ILE A 21 -7.78 0.84 -12.49
C ILE A 21 -9.31 0.81 -12.63
N LYS A 22 -9.82 0.22 -13.72
CA LYS A 22 -11.26 0.09 -13.97
C LYS A 22 -11.96 -0.75 -12.90
N LEU A 23 -11.38 -1.88 -12.51
CA LEU A 23 -11.93 -2.76 -11.47
C LEU A 23 -11.99 -2.04 -10.11
N PHE A 24 -11.01 -1.20 -9.79
CA PHE A 24 -11.10 -0.36 -8.59
C PHE A 24 -12.31 0.59 -8.67
N VAL A 25 -12.55 1.25 -9.81
CA VAL A 25 -13.70 2.17 -9.99
C VAL A 25 -15.03 1.42 -9.82
N GLU A 26 -15.15 0.26 -10.44
CA GLU A 26 -16.35 -0.58 -10.39
C GLU A 26 -16.60 -1.19 -9.01
N SER A 27 -15.54 -1.46 -8.23
CA SER A 27 -15.66 -1.99 -6.87
C SER A 27 -16.29 -0.99 -5.88
N GLY A 28 -16.44 0.28 -6.27
CA GLY A 28 -16.94 1.35 -5.39
C GLY A 28 -16.07 1.55 -4.15
N SER A 29 -14.84 1.02 -4.15
CA SER A 29 -14.05 0.93 -2.95
C SER A 29 -13.62 2.32 -2.49
N HIS A 30 -13.96 2.67 -1.26
CA HIS A 30 -13.49 3.90 -0.59
C HIS A 30 -11.95 4.04 -0.62
N LEU A 31 -11.24 2.95 -0.89
CA LEU A 31 -9.81 2.94 -1.19
C LEU A 31 -9.40 3.94 -2.27
N LEU A 32 -10.23 4.11 -3.30
CA LEU A 32 -9.93 4.98 -4.43
C LEU A 32 -9.78 6.45 -4.06
N ALA A 33 -10.48 6.91 -3.01
CA ALA A 33 -10.47 8.31 -2.64
C ALA A 33 -9.06 8.79 -2.25
N ASN A 34 -8.22 7.89 -1.73
CA ASN A 34 -6.89 8.23 -1.20
C ASN A 34 -5.75 7.47 -1.91
N ALA A 35 -6.05 6.65 -2.92
CA ALA A 35 -5.05 5.90 -3.67
C ALA A 35 -4.15 6.83 -4.51
N GLN A 36 -2.85 6.62 -4.38
CA GLN A 36 -1.81 7.26 -5.17
C GLN A 36 -1.31 6.26 -6.23
N TRP A 37 -1.08 6.73 -7.46
CA TRP A 37 -0.79 5.86 -8.60
C TRP A 37 0.57 6.19 -9.22
N GLY A 38 1.41 5.18 -9.39
CA GLY A 38 2.71 5.32 -10.06
C GLY A 38 2.65 5.18 -11.58
N CYS A 39 1.52 4.75 -12.15
CA CYS A 39 1.43 4.30 -13.54
C CYS A 39 1.90 5.34 -14.56
N LYS A 40 1.58 6.63 -14.34
CA LYS A 40 2.03 7.72 -15.22
C LYS A 40 3.55 7.95 -15.19
N SER A 41 4.21 7.49 -14.14
CA SER A 41 5.67 7.56 -13.97
C SER A 41 6.36 6.24 -14.32
N GLY A 42 5.64 5.27 -14.91
CA GLY A 42 6.17 3.95 -15.28
C GLY A 42 6.27 2.96 -14.10
N VAL A 43 5.78 3.33 -12.91
CA VAL A 43 5.76 2.41 -11.76
C VAL A 43 4.36 1.81 -11.67
N HIS A 44 4.18 0.58 -12.13
CA HIS A 44 2.88 -0.10 -12.20
C HIS A 44 2.43 -0.64 -10.84
N LYS A 45 2.23 0.30 -9.91
CA LYS A 45 1.78 0.08 -8.54
C LYS A 45 0.85 1.22 -8.10
N CYS A 46 -0.03 0.93 -7.17
CA CYS A 46 -0.69 1.95 -6.38
C CYS A 46 -0.40 1.78 -4.90
N TRP A 47 -0.48 2.90 -4.18
CA TRP A 47 -0.26 2.96 -2.75
C TRP A 47 -1.41 3.69 -2.07
N PHE A 48 -1.72 3.29 -0.85
CA PHE A 48 -2.49 4.12 0.05
C PHE A 48 -2.07 3.84 1.48
N ILE A 49 -2.19 4.87 2.33
CA ILE A 49 -1.83 4.81 3.74
C ILE A 49 -3.12 5.00 4.53
N SER A 50 -3.41 4.07 5.43
CA SER A 50 -4.60 4.12 6.29
C SER A 50 -4.35 3.37 7.59
N GLU A 51 -5.17 3.66 8.59
CA GLU A 51 -5.12 3.00 9.89
C GLU A 51 -6.05 1.78 9.92
N PHE A 52 -5.58 0.68 10.51
CA PHE A 52 -6.36 -0.55 10.75
C PHE A 52 -6.02 -1.12 12.12
N ASP A 53 -6.85 -2.03 12.65
CA ASP A 53 -6.51 -2.72 13.90
C ASP A 53 -5.39 -3.76 13.71
N ASN A 54 -5.33 -4.37 12.51
CA ASN A 54 -4.36 -5.40 12.16
C ASN A 54 -4.23 -5.56 10.63
N LYS A 55 -3.26 -6.38 10.21
CA LYS A 55 -3.01 -6.68 8.79
C LYS A 55 -4.17 -7.39 8.12
N GLU A 56 -4.93 -8.21 8.84
CA GLU A 56 -6.05 -8.96 8.29
C GLU A 56 -7.19 -8.01 7.87
N GLN A 57 -7.49 -6.99 8.67
CA GLN A 57 -8.45 -5.94 8.31
C GLN A 57 -7.95 -5.12 7.10
N ALA A 58 -6.67 -4.75 7.10
CA ALA A 58 -6.01 -4.08 5.98
C ALA A 58 -6.09 -4.89 4.68
N LEU A 59 -6.13 -6.22 4.75
CA LEU A 59 -6.28 -7.10 3.59
C LEU A 59 -7.72 -7.14 3.06
N GLN A 60 -8.73 -7.02 3.93
CA GLN A 60 -10.14 -7.19 3.54
C GLN A 60 -10.64 -6.12 2.58
N ILE A 61 -10.12 -4.90 2.68
CA ILE A 61 -10.48 -3.79 1.79
C ILE A 61 -9.96 -3.99 0.36
N ILE A 62 -8.90 -4.80 0.19
CA ILE A 62 -8.28 -5.06 -1.11
C ILE A 62 -9.17 -6.02 -1.90
N PRO A 63 -9.45 -5.75 -3.19
CA PRO A 63 -10.19 -6.67 -4.04
C PRO A 63 -9.57 -8.09 -4.03
N PRO A 64 -10.36 -9.17 -3.89
CA PRO A 64 -9.82 -10.53 -3.68
C PRO A 64 -8.75 -10.97 -4.67
N PHE A 65 -8.91 -10.63 -5.95
CA PHE A 65 -7.96 -11.00 -7.01
C PHE A 65 -6.63 -10.24 -6.93
N LEU A 66 -6.53 -9.14 -6.18
CA LEU A 66 -5.28 -8.38 -5.98
C LEU A 66 -4.58 -8.70 -4.66
N ARG A 67 -5.26 -9.40 -3.73
CA ARG A 67 -4.74 -9.67 -2.38
C ARG A 67 -3.43 -10.45 -2.37
N HIS A 68 -3.25 -11.36 -3.32
CA HIS A 68 -2.06 -12.23 -3.39
C HIS A 68 -0.79 -11.48 -3.79
N GLU A 69 -0.93 -10.39 -4.56
CA GLU A 69 0.17 -9.54 -5.00
C GLU A 69 0.40 -8.35 -4.06
N ALA A 70 -0.56 -8.06 -3.18
CA ALA A 70 -0.51 -6.88 -2.33
C ALA A 70 0.49 -7.03 -1.17
N ASN A 71 1.25 -5.98 -0.92
CA ASN A 71 2.11 -5.85 0.26
C ASN A 71 1.42 -4.97 1.31
N ILE A 72 1.25 -5.50 2.53
CA ILE A 72 0.69 -4.78 3.68
C ILE A 72 1.82 -4.54 4.68
N ILE A 73 2.29 -3.29 4.74
CA ILE A 73 3.47 -2.88 5.47
C ILE A 73 3.03 -2.02 6.64
N GLU A 74 3.31 -2.45 7.87
CA GLU A 74 3.09 -1.60 9.05
C GLU A 74 4.13 -0.48 9.05
N LEU A 75 3.68 0.76 9.22
CA LEU A 75 4.53 1.92 9.28
C LEU A 75 4.69 2.39 10.72
N ILE A 76 5.93 2.69 11.10
CA ILE A 76 6.28 3.30 12.37
C ILE A 76 6.86 4.67 12.09
N LYS A 77 6.30 5.70 12.74
CA LYS A 77 6.87 7.03 12.71
C LYS A 77 7.89 7.15 13.83
N PHE A 78 9.17 7.21 13.46
CA PHE A 78 10.24 7.48 14.42
C PHE A 78 10.25 8.94 14.87
N THR A 79 10.52 9.15 16.15
CA THR A 79 10.96 10.43 16.69
C THR A 79 12.39 10.74 16.23
N LYS A 80 12.86 11.97 16.44
CA LYS A 80 14.25 12.32 16.14
C LYS A 80 15.21 11.45 16.96
N GLU A 81 14.86 11.22 18.23
CA GLU A 81 15.62 10.41 19.17
C GLU A 81 15.69 8.95 18.71
N ASP A 82 14.57 8.37 18.26
CA ASP A 82 14.54 7.01 17.68
C ASP A 82 15.47 6.91 16.46
N ILE A 83 15.42 7.89 15.55
CA ILE A 83 16.27 7.91 14.34
C ILE A 83 17.76 7.93 14.73
N VAL A 84 18.12 8.80 15.69
CA VAL A 84 19.51 8.90 16.17
C VAL A 84 19.94 7.60 16.86
N ALA A 85 19.08 6.99 17.66
CA ALA A 85 19.37 5.72 18.32
C ALA A 85 19.56 4.58 17.30
N PHE A 86 18.67 4.43 16.31
CA PHE A 86 18.77 3.41 15.27
C PHE A 86 20.04 3.57 14.40
N ALA A 87 20.38 4.81 14.03
CA ALA A 87 21.56 5.08 13.22
C ALA A 87 22.88 4.76 13.95
N ASN A 88 22.93 4.96 15.27
CA ASN A 88 24.13 4.80 16.07
C ASN A 88 24.32 3.38 16.62
N ASN A 89 23.23 2.63 16.83
CA ASN A 89 23.29 1.30 17.44
C ASN A 89 23.26 0.15 16.42
N GLY A 90 23.44 0.44 15.13
CA GLY A 90 23.60 -0.60 14.12
C GLY A 90 22.38 -1.52 13.98
N GLY A 91 21.18 -0.95 13.86
CA GLY A 91 20.05 -1.60 13.19
C GLY A 91 19.67 -3.03 13.59
N GLU A 92 19.80 -3.43 14.86
CA GLU A 92 19.15 -4.65 15.34
C GLU A 92 17.78 -4.30 15.93
N SER A 93 16.76 -4.54 15.10
CA SER A 93 15.36 -4.72 15.51
C SER A 93 15.09 -6.20 15.79
#